data_AF-A0A914J1Q4-F1
#
_entry.id   AF-A0A914J1Q4-F1
#
_cell.length_a   1.000
_cell.length_b   1.000
_cell.length_c   1.000
_cell.angle_alpha   90.00
_cell.angle_beta   90.00
_cell.angle_gamma   90.00
#
_symmetry.space_group_name_H-M   'P 1'
#
loop_
_entity.id
_entity.type
_entity.pdbx_description
1 polymer ?
#
loop_
_entity_poly.entity_id
_entity_poly.type
_entity_poly.pdbx_seq_one_letter_code
_entity_poly.pdbx_strand_id
1 'polypeptide(L)'
;MVAYKNLTMHGLALGRLSKLVAYKQSLVIGGVAMLDMNDDCPLIEAILNASKGISGLEAAAQGFCDEELRPFLLNTTLVGKKKHIAIAALIKKFIARNAEYRYFLTADIDGFGSLSSYIYVTEGFVQLRHVKTSIKGPNSILVVALEAKYQQLIAEGKLTIAVQFSQIIDEVKLAFSKETSFRGRLAHFIKIIRTHGRLNFAILEHVFTIYLEGFGNLFDFIHCGPYLIDFDLTEVTASTPRCVCTCN
;
A
#
# COMPACT_ATOMS: atom_id res chain seq x y z
N MET A 1 19.72 13.61 27.71
CA MET A 1 18.56 12.81 27.24
C MET A 1 18.15 13.27 25.83
N VAL A 2 19.03 13.12 24.82
CA VAL A 2 18.87 13.72 23.46
C VAL A 2 18.98 12.67 22.33
N ALA A 3 18.95 11.37 22.65
CA ALA A 3 19.20 10.31 21.66
C ALA A 3 17.94 9.75 20.96
N TYR A 4 16.72 10.03 21.44
CA TYR A 4 15.49 9.40 20.90
C TYR A 4 14.80 10.18 19.76
N LYS A 5 15.21 11.41 19.45
CA LYS A 5 14.59 12.23 18.39
C LYS A 5 15.14 11.96 16.97
N ASN A 6 16.32 11.34 16.85
CA ASN A 6 16.94 11.07 15.55
C ASN A 6 16.60 9.69 14.94
N LEU A 7 16.09 8.76 15.76
CA LEU A 7 15.69 7.41 15.31
C LEU A 7 14.35 7.43 14.55
N THR A 8 13.41 8.28 14.93
CA THR A 8 12.14 8.44 14.20
C THR A 8 12.35 9.05 12.82
N MET A 9 13.26 10.00 12.67
CA MET A 9 13.61 10.61 11.36
C MET A 9 14.35 9.64 10.42
N HIS A 10 15.22 8.77 10.94
CA HIS A 10 15.88 7.73 10.13
C HIS A 10 14.91 6.60 9.73
N GLY A 11 14.02 6.18 10.63
CA GLY A 11 12.92 5.25 10.28
C GLY A 11 11.96 5.84 9.24
N LEU A 12 11.69 7.14 9.31
CA LEU A 12 10.94 7.89 8.30
C LEU A 12 11.69 7.99 6.96
N ALA A 13 13.02 8.10 6.96
CA ALA A 13 13.84 8.15 5.75
C ALA A 13 14.00 6.78 5.07
N LEU A 14 14.17 5.70 5.84
CA LEU A 14 14.15 4.32 5.34
C LEU A 14 12.76 3.95 4.80
N GLY A 15 11.70 4.39 5.48
CA GLY A 15 10.31 4.31 4.98
C GLY A 15 10.06 5.14 3.71
N ARG A 16 10.84 6.20 3.46
CA ARG A 16 10.73 7.04 2.23
C ARG A 16 11.41 6.36 1.03
N LEU A 17 12.57 5.72 1.23
CA LEU A 17 13.27 4.97 0.18
C LEU A 17 12.53 3.68 -0.17
N SER A 18 12.00 2.94 0.82
CA SER A 18 11.21 1.73 0.56
C SER A 18 9.95 2.02 -0.25
N LYS A 19 9.30 3.17 -0.04
CA LYS A 19 8.11 3.61 -0.81
C LYS A 19 8.44 4.03 -2.26
N LEU A 20 9.61 4.63 -2.51
CA LEU A 20 10.07 4.96 -3.87
C LEU A 20 10.58 3.71 -4.63
N VAL A 21 11.18 2.76 -3.92
CA VAL A 21 11.54 1.43 -4.45
C VAL A 21 10.28 0.64 -4.80
N ALA A 22 9.27 0.65 -3.92
CA ALA A 22 7.96 0.07 -4.19
C ALA A 22 7.28 0.68 -5.44
N TYR A 23 7.48 1.99 -5.69
CA TYR A 23 7.00 2.67 -6.90
C TYR A 23 7.66 2.14 -8.19
N LYS A 24 9.01 2.05 -8.24
CA LYS A 24 9.69 1.45 -9.40
C LYS A 24 9.31 -0.03 -9.59
N GLN A 25 9.20 -0.77 -8.49
CA GLN A 25 8.80 -2.17 -8.49
C GLN A 25 7.35 -2.38 -8.96
N SER A 26 6.45 -1.44 -8.69
CA SER A 26 5.05 -1.50 -9.15
C SER A 26 4.89 -1.42 -10.67
N LEU A 27 5.88 -0.85 -11.38
CA LEU A 27 5.94 -0.82 -12.85
C LEU A 27 6.39 -2.16 -13.45
N VAL A 28 7.05 -3.01 -12.66
CA VAL A 28 7.66 -4.28 -13.09
C VAL A 28 6.89 -5.50 -12.53
N ILE A 29 6.01 -5.29 -11.55
CA ILE A 29 5.28 -6.35 -10.84
C ILE A 29 4.48 -7.29 -11.76
N GLY A 30 4.06 -6.80 -12.92
CA GLY A 30 3.34 -7.59 -13.92
C GLY A 30 4.10 -8.84 -14.35
N GLY A 31 5.44 -8.75 -14.51
CA GLY A 31 6.28 -9.89 -14.91
C GLY A 31 6.57 -10.89 -13.78
N VAL A 32 6.37 -10.50 -12.52
CA VAL A 32 6.71 -11.33 -11.36
C VAL A 32 5.73 -12.49 -11.16
N ALA A 33 4.45 -12.26 -11.47
CA ALA A 33 3.38 -13.24 -11.29
C ALA A 33 2.74 -13.63 -12.63
N MET A 34 3.61 -13.87 -13.62
CA MET A 34 3.27 -14.40 -14.94
C MET A 34 4.02 -15.70 -15.16
N LEU A 35 3.31 -16.66 -15.74
CA LEU A 35 3.93 -17.87 -16.28
C LEU A 35 4.52 -17.52 -17.64
N ASP A 36 5.76 -17.93 -17.88
CA ASP A 36 6.35 -17.90 -19.19
C ASP A 36 5.84 -19.08 -20.06
N MET A 37 6.44 -19.29 -21.22
CA MET A 37 6.04 -20.37 -22.14
C MET A 37 6.36 -21.78 -21.63
N ASN A 38 7.18 -21.90 -20.58
CA ASN A 38 7.56 -23.16 -19.94
C ASN A 38 6.80 -23.39 -18.62
N ASP A 39 5.79 -22.57 -18.33
CA ASP A 39 5.11 -22.52 -17.03
C ASP A 39 6.05 -22.20 -15.85
N ASP A 40 7.15 -21.48 -16.13
CA ASP A 40 8.05 -20.95 -15.12
C ASP A 40 7.60 -19.54 -14.71
N CYS A 41 7.84 -19.19 -13.45
CA CYS A 41 7.39 -17.92 -12.88
C CYS A 41 8.42 -17.45 -11.86
N PRO A 42 8.95 -16.22 -11.96
CA PRO A 42 9.97 -15.70 -11.04
C PRO A 42 9.55 -15.82 -9.57
N LEU A 43 8.26 -15.66 -9.28
CA LEU A 43 7.70 -15.80 -7.95
C LEU A 43 7.70 -17.26 -7.44
N ILE A 44 7.39 -18.23 -8.30
CA ILE A 44 7.46 -19.66 -7.94
C ILE A 44 8.92 -20.03 -7.67
N GLU A 45 9.82 -19.65 -8.57
CA GLU A 45 11.25 -19.92 -8.43
C GLU A 45 11.82 -19.34 -7.14
N ALA A 46 11.47 -18.09 -6.80
CA ALA A 46 11.89 -17.46 -5.56
C ALA A 46 11.46 -18.26 -4.31
N ILE A 47 10.21 -18.73 -4.30
CA ILE A 47 9.64 -19.53 -3.20
C ILE A 47 10.37 -20.87 -3.07
N LEU A 48 10.55 -21.58 -4.19
CA LEU A 48 11.23 -22.88 -4.20
C LEU A 48 12.72 -22.75 -3.88
N ASN A 49 13.39 -21.70 -4.35
CA ASN A 49 14.80 -21.47 -4.04
C ASN A 49 15.02 -21.12 -2.57
N ALA A 50 14.11 -20.35 -1.96
CA ALA A 50 14.20 -19.99 -0.55
C ALA A 50 13.90 -21.16 0.41
N SER A 51 13.23 -22.21 -0.07
CA SER A 51 12.98 -23.41 0.74
C SER A 51 14.11 -24.44 0.66
N LYS A 52 15.00 -24.34 -0.33
CA LYS A 52 16.08 -25.32 -0.58
C LYS A 52 16.94 -25.59 0.65
N GLY A 53 17.22 -26.87 0.90
CA GLY A 53 18.04 -27.36 2.00
C GLY A 53 17.28 -27.50 3.33
N ILE A 54 15.96 -27.30 3.34
CA ILE A 54 15.12 -27.34 4.55
C ILE A 54 13.97 -28.30 4.32
N SER A 55 14.20 -29.58 4.60
CA SER A 55 13.34 -30.71 4.19
C SER A 55 11.85 -30.57 4.51
N GLY A 56 11.49 -29.94 5.64
CA GLY A 56 10.08 -29.67 5.99
C GLY A 56 9.46 -28.51 5.20
N LEU A 57 10.27 -27.50 4.84
CA LEU A 57 9.82 -26.32 4.11
C LEU A 57 9.82 -26.56 2.60
N GLU A 58 10.73 -27.39 2.07
CA GLU A 58 10.76 -27.74 0.65
C GLU A 58 9.45 -28.37 0.19
N ALA A 59 8.98 -29.40 0.89
CA ALA A 59 7.72 -30.07 0.56
C ALA A 59 6.52 -29.13 0.70
N ALA A 60 6.49 -28.32 1.76
CA ALA A 60 5.42 -27.34 1.99
C ALA A 60 5.40 -26.25 0.91
N ALA A 61 6.56 -25.74 0.51
CA ALA A 61 6.70 -24.73 -0.53
C ALA A 61 6.33 -25.29 -1.91
N GLN A 62 6.72 -26.54 -2.22
CA GLN A 62 6.33 -27.21 -3.46
C GLN A 62 4.81 -27.42 -3.53
N GLY A 63 4.21 -27.97 -2.48
CA GLY A 63 2.75 -28.14 -2.40
C GLY A 63 2.00 -26.80 -2.52
N PHE A 64 2.48 -25.75 -1.85
CA PHE A 64 1.93 -24.40 -2.01
C PHE A 64 2.02 -23.89 -3.45
N CYS A 65 3.16 -24.09 -4.13
CA CYS A 65 3.36 -23.65 -5.49
C CYS A 65 2.40 -24.36 -6.46
N ASP A 66 2.27 -25.68 -6.34
CA ASP A 66 1.49 -26.50 -7.28
C ASP A 66 -0.01 -26.43 -7.02
N GLU A 67 -0.43 -26.46 -5.76
CA GLU A 67 -1.85 -26.60 -5.38
C GLU A 67 -2.54 -25.25 -5.15
N GLU A 68 -1.81 -24.22 -4.72
CA GLU A 68 -2.40 -22.92 -4.37
C GLU A 68 -1.99 -21.80 -5.33
N LEU A 69 -0.70 -21.65 -5.63
CA LEU A 69 -0.19 -20.49 -6.38
C LEU A 69 -0.38 -20.63 -7.91
N ARG A 70 0.02 -21.77 -8.49
CA ARG A 70 -0.06 -22.05 -9.93
C ARG A 70 -1.49 -21.97 -10.50
N PRO A 71 -2.54 -22.46 -9.81
CA PRO A 71 -3.93 -22.25 -10.26
C PRO A 71 -4.34 -20.77 -10.35
N PHE A 72 -3.85 -19.93 -9.44
CA PHE A 72 -4.11 -18.48 -9.49
C PHE A 72 -3.32 -17.79 -10.60
N LEU A 73 -2.11 -18.27 -10.91
CA LEU A 73 -1.32 -17.78 -12.03
C LEU A 73 -1.94 -18.15 -13.39
N LEU A 74 -2.52 -19.34 -13.51
CA LEU A 74 -3.23 -19.79 -14.73
C LEU A 74 -4.62 -19.18 -14.88
N ASN A 75 -5.20 -18.62 -13.80
CA ASN A 75 -6.53 -18.04 -13.84
C ASN A 75 -6.57 -16.75 -14.69
N THR A 76 -7.17 -16.86 -15.88
CA THR A 76 -7.33 -15.75 -16.83
C THR A 76 -8.44 -14.76 -16.47
N THR A 77 -9.33 -15.13 -15.52
CA THR A 77 -10.42 -14.24 -15.06
C THR A 77 -9.93 -13.18 -14.06
N LEU A 78 -8.80 -13.44 -13.39
CA LEU A 78 -8.12 -12.50 -12.51
C LEU A 78 -7.04 -11.77 -13.29
N VAL A 79 -7.24 -10.46 -13.54
CA VAL A 79 -6.32 -9.64 -14.32
C VAL A 79 -5.74 -8.47 -13.51
N GLY A 80 -4.52 -8.06 -13.88
CA GLY A 80 -3.85 -6.88 -13.34
C GLY A 80 -3.76 -6.87 -11.81
N LYS A 81 -4.02 -5.72 -11.20
CA LYS A 81 -3.88 -5.48 -9.74
C LYS A 81 -4.64 -6.51 -8.88
N LYS A 82 -5.81 -6.98 -9.33
CA LYS A 82 -6.64 -7.95 -8.56
C LYS A 82 -5.95 -9.31 -8.43
N LYS A 83 -5.24 -9.75 -9.47
CA LYS A 83 -4.48 -11.01 -9.47
C LYS A 83 -3.36 -10.95 -8.44
N HIS A 84 -2.58 -9.88 -8.47
CA HIS A 84 -1.47 -9.68 -7.54
C HIS A 84 -1.91 -9.60 -6.08
N ILE A 85 -3.04 -8.93 -5.79
CA ILE A 85 -3.63 -8.88 -4.43
C ILE A 85 -3.99 -10.29 -3.94
N ALA A 86 -4.63 -11.09 -4.78
CA ALA A 86 -5.02 -12.46 -4.42
C ALA A 86 -3.78 -13.33 -4.16
N ILE A 87 -2.77 -13.24 -5.03
CA ILE A 87 -1.50 -13.95 -4.89
C ILE A 87 -0.77 -13.55 -3.58
N ALA A 88 -0.68 -12.26 -3.29
CA ALA A 88 -0.05 -11.80 -2.05
C ALA A 88 -0.79 -12.31 -0.80
N ALA A 89 -2.13 -12.40 -0.83
CA ALA A 89 -2.91 -12.98 0.25
C ALA A 89 -2.61 -14.48 0.45
N LEU A 90 -2.39 -15.24 -0.63
CA LEU A 90 -1.99 -16.65 -0.56
C LEU A 90 -0.60 -16.80 0.06
N ILE A 91 0.37 -16.01 -0.38
CA ILE A 91 1.74 -16.05 0.15
C ILE A 91 1.72 -15.71 1.65
N LYS A 92 0.94 -14.71 2.07
CA LYS A 92 0.78 -14.36 3.48
C LYS A 92 0.21 -15.51 4.31
N LYS A 93 -0.81 -16.20 3.78
CA LYS A 93 -1.38 -17.38 4.46
C LYS A 93 -0.35 -18.51 4.56
N PHE A 94 0.46 -18.71 3.51
CA PHE A 94 1.56 -19.68 3.54
C PHE A 94 2.59 -19.33 4.62
N ILE A 95 3.05 -18.08 4.68
CA ILE A 95 4.02 -17.61 5.69
C ILE A 95 3.43 -17.72 7.10
N ALA A 96 2.15 -17.39 7.28
CA ALA A 96 1.49 -17.50 8.58
C ALA A 96 1.40 -18.95 9.08
N ARG A 97 1.21 -19.92 8.17
CA ARG A 97 1.23 -21.37 8.48
C ARG A 97 2.64 -21.90 8.80
N ASN A 98 3.67 -21.18 8.37
CA ASN A 98 5.09 -21.54 8.45
C ASN A 98 5.87 -20.45 9.21
N ALA A 99 5.29 -19.94 10.30
CA ALA A 99 5.73 -18.71 10.96
C ALA A 99 7.13 -18.82 11.57
N GLU A 100 7.63 -20.03 11.80
CA GLU A 100 9.00 -20.33 12.23
C GLU A 100 10.05 -19.99 11.15
N TYR A 101 9.65 -19.89 9.88
CA TYR A 101 10.53 -19.58 8.75
C TYR A 101 10.37 -18.13 8.28
N ARG A 102 10.39 -17.15 9.21
CA ARG A 102 10.22 -15.72 8.83
C ARG A 102 11.26 -15.19 7.85
N TYR A 103 12.47 -15.78 7.80
CA TYR A 103 13.49 -15.42 6.80
C TYR A 103 13.01 -15.68 5.37
N PHE A 104 11.99 -16.51 5.17
CA PHE A 104 11.39 -16.75 3.86
C PHE A 104 10.88 -15.46 3.19
N LEU A 105 10.54 -14.43 3.98
CA LEU A 105 10.20 -13.10 3.48
C LEU A 105 11.34 -12.40 2.72
N THR A 106 12.59 -12.82 2.91
CA THR A 106 13.76 -12.25 2.22
C THR A 106 14.11 -13.00 0.94
N ALA A 107 13.32 -14.01 0.54
CA ALA A 107 13.48 -14.70 -0.72
C ALA A 107 13.54 -13.70 -1.87
N ASP A 108 14.60 -13.77 -2.66
CA ASP A 108 14.84 -12.88 -3.78
C ASP A 108 14.03 -13.31 -4.99
N ILE A 109 13.35 -12.35 -5.61
CA ILE A 109 12.60 -12.51 -6.85
C ILE A 109 13.36 -11.78 -7.94
N ASP A 110 13.83 -12.54 -8.92
CA ASP A 110 14.67 -11.99 -9.99
C ASP A 110 13.96 -10.84 -10.74
N GLY A 111 14.74 -9.82 -11.06
CA GLY A 111 14.25 -8.60 -11.71
C GLY A 111 13.32 -7.71 -10.87
N PHE A 112 13.04 -8.06 -9.60
CA PHE A 112 12.12 -7.31 -8.74
C PHE A 112 12.70 -6.95 -7.38
N GLY A 113 13.15 -7.94 -6.60
CA GLY A 113 13.53 -7.81 -5.19
C GLY A 113 12.83 -8.87 -4.33
N SER A 114 12.65 -8.64 -3.03
CA SER A 114 12.20 -9.72 -2.13
C SER A 114 10.69 -10.05 -2.16
N LEU A 115 10.32 -11.24 -1.67
CA LEU A 115 8.93 -11.61 -1.34
C LEU A 115 8.23 -10.58 -0.43
N SER A 116 8.93 -10.06 0.57
CA SER A 116 8.41 -8.98 1.42
C SER A 116 8.13 -7.71 0.63
N SER A 117 8.98 -7.35 -0.33
CA SER A 117 8.76 -6.20 -1.21
C SER A 117 7.53 -6.41 -2.10
N TYR A 118 7.32 -7.63 -2.59
CA TYR A 118 6.15 -7.96 -3.41
C TYR A 118 4.86 -7.84 -2.62
N ILE A 119 4.83 -8.40 -1.40
CA ILE A 119 3.69 -8.28 -0.48
C ILE A 119 3.42 -6.80 -0.15
N TYR A 120 4.47 -6.02 0.11
CA TYR A 120 4.35 -4.60 0.43
C TYR A 120 3.76 -3.78 -0.73
N VAL A 121 4.26 -3.98 -1.96
CA VAL A 121 3.77 -3.29 -3.16
C VAL A 121 2.31 -3.63 -3.43
N THR A 122 1.94 -4.91 -3.33
CA THR A 122 0.57 -5.38 -3.57
C THR A 122 -0.43 -4.88 -2.53
N GLU A 123 -0.03 -4.82 -1.26
CA GLU A 123 -0.82 -4.16 -0.21
C GLU A 123 -1.06 -2.68 -0.51
N GLY A 124 -0.10 -2.01 -1.14
CA GLY A 124 -0.28 -0.64 -1.64
C GLY A 124 -1.47 -0.50 -2.59
N PHE A 125 -1.80 -1.52 -3.40
CA PHE A 125 -2.97 -1.50 -4.28
C PHE A 125 -4.29 -1.62 -3.51
N VAL A 126 -4.31 -2.44 -2.46
CA VAL A 126 -5.46 -2.57 -1.55
C VAL A 126 -5.68 -1.24 -0.85
N GLN A 127 -4.62 -0.67 -0.29
CA GLN A 127 -4.63 0.63 0.36
C GLN A 127 -5.15 1.73 -0.58
N LEU A 128 -4.68 1.79 -1.84
CA LEU A 128 -5.19 2.76 -2.83
C LEU A 128 -6.71 2.64 -3.04
N ARG A 129 -7.23 1.42 -3.15
CA ARG A 129 -8.68 1.19 -3.31
C ARG A 129 -9.45 1.71 -2.10
N HIS A 130 -8.97 1.42 -0.89
CA HIS A 130 -9.58 1.92 0.34
C HIS A 130 -9.51 3.45 0.43
N VAL A 131 -8.39 4.06 0.04
CA VAL A 131 -8.23 5.53 0.00
C VAL A 131 -9.25 6.16 -0.95
N LYS A 132 -9.42 5.62 -2.16
CA LYS A 132 -10.43 6.09 -3.12
C LYS A 132 -11.84 6.08 -2.54
N THR A 133 -12.19 5.06 -1.76
CA THR A 133 -13.49 4.99 -1.08
C THR A 133 -13.58 5.91 0.15
N SER A 134 -12.47 6.10 0.87
CA SER A 134 -12.44 6.88 2.11
C SER A 134 -12.55 8.38 1.92
N ILE A 135 -12.39 8.90 0.69
CA ILE A 135 -12.52 10.33 0.35
C ILE A 135 -13.61 10.61 -0.70
N LYS A 136 -14.64 9.75 -0.77
CA LYS A 136 -15.67 9.80 -1.83
C LYS A 136 -16.58 11.05 -1.81
N GLY A 137 -16.46 11.94 -0.84
CA GLY A 137 -17.24 13.18 -0.77
C GLY A 137 -17.31 13.77 0.65
N PRO A 138 -18.14 14.79 0.87
CA PRO A 138 -18.21 15.50 2.15
C PRO A 138 -18.64 14.62 3.34
N ASN A 139 -19.28 13.47 3.09
CA ASN A 139 -19.69 12.52 4.13
C ASN A 139 -18.84 11.23 4.08
N SER A 140 -17.58 11.35 3.65
CA SER A 140 -16.70 10.21 3.50
C SER A 140 -16.17 9.69 4.84
N ILE A 141 -15.66 8.45 4.84
CA ILE A 141 -15.10 7.80 6.04
C ILE A 141 -14.01 8.66 6.68
N LEU A 142 -13.19 9.35 5.87
CA LEU A 142 -12.19 10.30 6.37
C LEU A 142 -12.83 11.42 7.18
N VAL A 143 -13.92 12.01 6.69
CA VAL A 143 -14.61 13.11 7.38
C VAL A 143 -15.22 12.62 8.69
N VAL A 144 -15.86 11.45 8.67
CA VAL A 144 -16.40 10.81 9.88
C VAL A 144 -15.29 10.56 10.92
N ALA A 145 -14.11 10.12 10.49
CA ALA A 145 -12.98 9.91 11.39
C ALA A 145 -12.41 11.21 11.98
N LEU A 146 -12.40 12.30 11.19
CA LEU A 146 -12.04 13.64 11.68
C LEU A 146 -13.07 14.15 12.71
N GLU A 147 -14.36 13.95 12.46
CA GLU A 147 -15.44 14.29 13.39
C GLU A 147 -15.35 13.51 14.69
N ALA A 148 -15.06 12.19 14.62
CA ALA A 148 -14.82 11.37 15.79
C ALA A 148 -13.63 11.90 16.61
N LYS A 149 -12.54 12.31 15.95
CA LYS A 149 -11.38 12.90 16.62
C LYS A 149 -11.73 14.24 17.27
N TYR A 150 -12.53 15.07 16.61
CA TYR A 150 -13.03 16.32 17.17
C TYR A 150 -13.84 16.08 18.47
N GLN A 151 -14.77 15.13 18.45
CA GLN A 151 -15.55 14.79 19.66
C GLN A 151 -14.67 14.25 20.79
N GLN A 152 -13.66 13.42 20.46
CA GLN A 152 -12.67 12.96 21.42
C GLN A 152 -11.90 14.13 22.06
N LEU A 153 -11.46 15.10 21.25
CA LEU A 153 -10.72 16.27 21.75
C LEU A 153 -11.56 17.15 22.68
N ILE A 154 -12.87 17.28 22.42
CA ILE A 154 -13.80 17.95 23.34
C ILE A 154 -13.87 17.21 24.67
N ALA A 155 -14.06 15.90 24.64
CA ALA A 155 -14.15 15.08 25.85
C ALA A 155 -12.86 15.12 26.69
N GLU A 156 -11.70 15.24 26.03
CA GLU A 156 -10.38 15.41 26.68
C GLU A 156 -10.11 16.84 27.17
N GLY A 157 -11.03 17.79 26.97
CA GLY A 157 -10.85 19.21 27.36
C GLY A 157 -9.85 19.99 26.48
N LYS A 158 -9.45 19.45 25.33
CA LYS A 158 -8.48 20.06 24.39
C LYS A 158 -9.16 21.06 23.44
N LEU A 159 -9.84 22.04 24.00
CA LEU A 159 -10.74 22.94 23.27
C LEU A 159 -10.08 23.71 22.13
N THR A 160 -8.86 24.23 22.32
CA THR A 160 -8.13 24.96 21.26
C THR A 160 -7.86 24.09 20.04
N ILE A 161 -7.48 22.82 20.26
CA ILE A 161 -7.21 21.86 19.19
C ILE A 161 -8.53 21.41 18.55
N ALA A 162 -9.59 21.23 19.35
CA ALA A 162 -10.91 20.90 18.85
C ALA A 162 -11.46 21.98 17.90
N VAL A 163 -11.31 23.28 18.22
CA VAL A 163 -11.73 24.38 17.33
C VAL A 163 -11.01 24.31 15.97
N GLN A 164 -9.71 24.06 15.97
CA GLN A 164 -8.95 23.89 14.73
C GLN A 164 -9.39 22.65 13.95
N PHE A 165 -9.72 21.55 14.64
CA PHE A 165 -10.30 20.38 14.00
C PHE A 165 -11.66 20.66 13.34
N SER A 166 -12.50 21.46 13.99
CA SER A 166 -13.77 21.90 13.41
C SER A 166 -13.56 22.65 12.10
N GLN A 167 -12.61 23.60 12.06
CA GLN A 167 -12.24 24.33 10.85
C GLN A 167 -11.71 23.40 9.74
N ILE A 168 -10.84 22.45 10.10
CA ILE A 168 -10.33 21.43 9.17
C ILE A 168 -11.49 20.63 8.57
N ILE A 169 -12.44 20.18 9.39
CA ILE A 169 -13.60 19.40 8.93
C ILE A 169 -14.42 20.21 7.92
N ASP A 170 -14.73 21.47 8.22
CA ASP A 170 -15.52 22.33 7.33
C ASP A 170 -14.80 22.61 6.00
N GLU A 171 -13.49 22.92 6.06
CA GLU A 171 -12.68 23.10 4.85
C GLU A 171 -12.61 21.83 4.00
N VAL A 172 -12.45 20.65 4.62
CA VAL A 172 -12.41 19.36 3.91
C VAL A 172 -13.75 19.05 3.27
N LYS A 173 -14.87 19.24 4.00
CA LYS A 173 -16.22 19.05 3.46
C LYS A 173 -16.46 19.95 2.27
N LEU A 174 -16.09 21.22 2.37
CA LEU A 174 -16.23 22.19 1.29
C LEU A 174 -15.36 21.85 0.07
N ALA A 175 -14.12 21.39 0.30
CA ALA A 175 -13.26 20.96 -0.80
C ALA A 175 -13.83 19.71 -1.48
N PHE A 176 -14.32 18.74 -0.72
CA PHE A 176 -14.83 17.47 -1.25
C PHE A 176 -16.18 17.59 -1.94
N SER A 177 -16.97 18.62 -1.62
CA SER A 177 -18.21 18.93 -2.33
C SER A 177 -17.95 19.61 -3.69
N LYS A 178 -16.87 20.39 -3.80
CA LYS A 178 -16.48 21.09 -5.04
C LYS A 178 -15.64 20.23 -5.99
N GLU A 179 -14.82 19.34 -5.45
CA GLU A 179 -13.93 18.49 -6.22
C GLU A 179 -14.54 17.10 -6.42
N THR A 180 -14.52 16.60 -7.67
CA THR A 180 -15.10 15.30 -8.03
C THR A 180 -14.04 14.23 -8.21
N SER A 181 -12.81 14.62 -8.56
CA SER A 181 -11.70 13.70 -8.78
C SER A 181 -11.10 13.25 -7.45
N PHE A 182 -10.75 11.96 -7.37
CA PHE A 182 -10.00 11.40 -6.26
C PHE A 182 -8.69 12.20 -6.01
N ARG A 183 -7.96 12.51 -7.09
CA ARG A 183 -6.71 13.25 -7.06
C ARG A 183 -6.87 14.63 -6.43
N GLY A 184 -7.85 15.41 -6.90
CA GLY A 184 -8.07 16.74 -6.39
C GLY A 184 -8.44 16.71 -4.91
N ARG A 185 -9.33 15.79 -4.49
CA ARG A 185 -9.74 15.65 -3.09
C ARG A 185 -8.54 15.34 -2.19
N LEU A 186 -7.70 14.39 -2.61
CA LEU A 186 -6.50 14.02 -1.86
C LEU A 186 -5.51 15.20 -1.76
N ALA A 187 -5.30 15.92 -2.85
CA ALA A 187 -4.44 17.11 -2.87
C ALA A 187 -4.97 18.22 -1.95
N HIS A 188 -6.28 18.48 -1.98
CA HIS A 188 -6.93 19.45 -1.09
C HIS A 188 -6.79 19.05 0.38
N PHE A 189 -7.08 17.78 0.71
CA PHE A 189 -6.93 17.28 2.07
C PHE A 189 -5.51 17.47 2.58
N ILE A 190 -4.50 17.04 1.82
CA ILE A 190 -3.08 17.19 2.19
C ILE A 190 -2.73 18.67 2.39
N LYS A 191 -3.21 19.56 1.50
CA LYS A 191 -2.98 21.00 1.59
C LYS A 191 -3.58 21.58 2.87
N ILE A 192 -4.84 21.26 3.18
CA ILE A 192 -5.55 21.75 4.38
C ILE A 192 -4.77 21.32 5.63
N ILE A 193 -4.45 20.04 5.77
CA ILE A 193 -3.72 19.54 6.95
C ILE A 193 -2.33 20.18 7.08
N ARG A 194 -1.60 20.36 5.99
CA ARG A 194 -0.29 21.02 6.02
C ARG A 194 -0.38 22.49 6.42
N THR A 195 -1.42 23.20 5.97
CA THR A 195 -1.65 24.60 6.35
C THR A 195 -1.90 24.72 7.84
N HIS A 196 -2.84 23.95 8.38
CA HIS A 196 -3.14 23.95 9.81
C HIS A 196 -1.96 23.44 10.65
N GLY A 197 -1.26 22.40 10.19
CA GLY A 197 -0.09 21.86 10.87
C GLY A 197 1.12 22.79 10.93
N ARG A 198 1.28 23.70 9.95
CA ARG A 198 2.31 24.76 10.00
C ARG A 198 2.01 25.82 11.05
N LEU A 199 0.72 26.08 11.30
CA LEU A 199 0.27 27.05 12.29
C LEU A 199 0.27 26.44 13.70
N ASN A 200 -0.03 25.15 13.82
CA ASN A 200 0.01 24.42 15.08
C ASN A 200 0.47 22.98 14.88
N PHE A 201 1.69 22.67 15.33
CA PHE A 201 2.26 21.33 15.18
C PHE A 201 1.46 20.23 15.89
N ALA A 202 0.78 20.54 17.01
CA ALA A 202 -0.04 19.57 17.75
C ALA A 202 -1.20 19.02 16.89
N ILE A 203 -1.63 19.76 15.86
CA ILE A 203 -2.62 19.26 14.89
C ILE A 203 -2.08 18.07 14.12
N LEU A 204 -0.82 18.12 13.68
CA LEU A 204 -0.21 16.99 12.96
C LEU A 204 -0.13 15.76 13.86
N GLU A 205 0.26 15.93 15.13
CA GLU A 205 0.29 14.83 16.10
C GLU A 205 -1.09 14.17 16.25
N HIS A 206 -2.14 14.97 16.39
CA HIS A 206 -3.50 14.44 16.50
C HIS A 206 -4.02 13.82 15.21
N VAL A 207 -3.81 14.45 14.06
CA VAL A 207 -4.22 13.91 12.76
C VAL A 207 -3.52 12.57 12.49
N PHE A 208 -2.23 12.46 12.81
CA PHE A 208 -1.46 11.24 12.60
C PHE A 208 -1.91 10.06 13.47
N THR A 209 -2.62 10.31 14.57
CA THR A 209 -3.23 9.24 15.39
C THR A 209 -4.55 8.71 14.82
N ILE A 210 -5.15 9.38 13.84
CA ILE A 210 -6.43 8.95 13.26
C ILE A 210 -6.18 7.74 12.37
N TYR A 211 -6.92 6.66 12.64
CA TYR A 211 -6.84 5.41 11.91
C TYR A 211 -8.06 5.24 11.00
N LEU A 212 -7.82 4.87 9.74
CA LEU A 212 -8.84 4.48 8.79
C LEU A 212 -8.74 2.98 8.53
N GLU A 213 -9.82 2.25 8.79
CA GLU A 213 -9.90 0.82 8.52
C GLU A 213 -9.59 0.50 7.05
N GLY A 214 -8.78 -0.54 6.81
CA GLY A 214 -8.33 -0.94 5.48
C GLY A 214 -7.23 -0.07 4.86
N PHE A 215 -6.81 1.02 5.52
CA PHE A 215 -5.69 1.84 5.07
C PHE A 215 -4.56 1.91 6.10
N GLY A 216 -4.86 2.35 7.32
CA GLY A 216 -3.84 2.69 8.31
C GLY A 216 -4.05 4.07 8.90
N ASN A 217 -3.00 4.62 9.50
CA ASN A 217 -3.03 5.95 10.09
C ASN A 217 -3.03 7.05 9.00
N LEU A 218 -3.51 8.26 9.33
CA LEU A 218 -3.49 9.38 8.37
C LEU A 218 -2.09 9.94 8.11
N PHE A 219 -1.09 9.61 8.93
CA PHE A 219 0.30 9.93 8.62
C PHE A 219 0.72 9.30 7.29
N ASP A 220 0.47 8.00 7.13
CA ASP A 220 0.71 7.26 5.90
C ASP A 220 -0.16 7.80 4.76
N PHE A 221 -1.38 8.27 5.06
CA PHE A 221 -2.28 8.83 4.06
C PHE A 221 -1.72 10.11 3.45
N ILE A 222 -1.22 11.02 4.29
CA ILE A 222 -0.71 12.33 3.88
C ILE A 222 0.68 12.21 3.23
N HIS A 223 1.49 11.24 3.67
CA HIS A 223 2.82 11.02 3.13
C HIS A 223 2.82 10.15 1.86
N CYS A 224 2.02 9.09 1.81
CA CYS A 224 1.91 8.20 0.65
C CYS A 224 0.97 8.74 -0.42
N GLY A 225 -0.03 9.54 -0.03
CA GLY A 225 -1.06 10.07 -0.92
C GLY A 225 -0.55 10.69 -2.23
N PRO A 226 0.50 11.52 -2.23
CA PRO A 226 1.07 12.06 -3.46
C PRO A 226 1.60 10.98 -4.42
N TYR A 227 2.20 9.90 -3.91
CA TYR A 227 2.69 8.80 -4.74
C TYR A 227 1.55 7.90 -5.24
N LEU A 228 0.46 7.78 -4.47
CA LEU A 228 -0.77 7.10 -4.88
C LEU A 228 -1.47 7.82 -6.05
N ILE A 229 -1.33 9.14 -6.14
CA ILE A 229 -1.83 9.95 -7.27
C ILE A 229 -1.07 9.61 -8.55
N ASP A 230 0.26 9.50 -8.47
CA ASP A 230 1.10 9.19 -9.63
C ASP A 230 0.93 7.73 -10.10
N PHE A 231 0.59 6.82 -9.20
CA PHE A 231 0.28 5.42 -9.51
C PHE A 231 -1.03 5.23 -10.30
N ASP A 232 -2.00 6.14 -10.15
CA ASP A 232 -3.24 6.14 -10.94
C ASP A 232 -2.99 6.53 -12.41
N LEU A 233 -1.90 7.26 -12.70
CA LEU A 233 -1.54 7.72 -14.05
C LEU A 233 -0.92 6.62 -14.92
N THR A 234 -0.27 5.63 -14.33
CA THR A 234 0.41 4.54 -15.07
C THR A 234 -0.52 3.40 -15.49
N GLU A 235 -1.82 3.46 -15.16
CA GLU A 235 -2.82 2.56 -15.77
C GLU A 235 -3.15 2.90 -17.23
N VAL A 236 -2.54 3.94 -17.80
CA VAL A 236 -2.66 4.29 -19.21
C VAL A 236 -1.26 4.39 -19.80
N THR A 237 -0.93 3.47 -20.71
CA THR A 237 0.33 3.35 -21.50
C THR A 237 1.33 2.26 -21.12
N ALA A 238 0.92 1.20 -20.42
CA ALA A 238 1.47 -0.12 -20.78
C ALA A 238 0.85 -0.48 -22.13
N SER A 239 1.41 0.07 -23.21
CA SER A 239 1.25 -0.51 -24.54
C SER A 239 1.52 -2.00 -24.38
N THR A 240 0.51 -2.82 -24.65
CA THR A 240 0.68 -4.23 -24.96
C THR A 240 1.97 -4.36 -25.76
N PRO A 241 2.97 -5.14 -25.32
CA PRO A 241 3.97 -5.59 -26.27
C PRO A 241 3.16 -6.32 -27.33
N ARG A 242 2.99 -5.69 -28.51
CA ARG A 242 2.50 -6.42 -29.66
C ARG A 242 3.55 -7.51 -29.84
N CYS A 243 3.19 -8.77 -29.59
CA CYS A 243 3.94 -9.88 -30.13
C CYS A 243 4.06 -9.61 -31.63
N VAL A 244 5.23 -9.14 -32.05
CA VAL A 244 5.57 -9.12 -33.46
C VAL A 244 5.90 -10.57 -33.77
N CYS A 245 4.91 -11.32 -34.22
CA CYS A 245 5.15 -12.58 -34.90
C CYS A 245 5.95 -12.24 -36.16
N THR A 246 7.28 -12.35 -36.10
CA THR A 246 8.09 -12.47 -37.30
C THR A 246 7.99 -13.92 -37.75
N CYS A 247 7.07 -14.20 -38.68
CA CYS A 247 7.13 -15.42 -39.47
C CYS A 247 8.37 -15.32 -40.37
N ASN A 248 9.32 -16.23 -40.18
CA ASN A 248 10.28 -16.64 -41.22
C ASN A 248 10.03 -18.11 -41.52
#